data_AF-A0A7J9VJN0-F1
#
_entry.id   AF-A0A7J9VJN0-F1
#
_cell.length_a   1.000
_cell.length_b   1.000
_cell.length_c   1.000
_cell.angle_alpha   90.00
_cell.angle_beta   90.00
_cell.angle_gamma   90.00
#
_symmetry.space_group_name_H-M   'P 1'
#
loop_
_entity.id
_entity.type
_entity.pdbx_description
1 polymer ?
#
loop_
_entity_poly.entity_id
_entity_poly.type
_entity_poly.pdbx_seq_one_letter_code
_entity_poly.pdbx_strand_id
1 'polypeptide(L)'
;MFAPPFPVDSKISEATRRRGLRRILDWLADEPGGTWQDRWLASGADTAGNTAWRTLAVEWTRAKGIGFAEESYLHLGGSLRTLICGDVIRPSLSWLTGPATVRWLASDMARLRDPSGFAELDALIEAGAHGSAASTERFTRMEVLSRIATVMAAKGGGVRDITAGDCLELLTFISEKVNGRLRRNSLNFYQLLHTLGVFPLYVSATVR
;
A
#
# COMPACT_ATOMS: atom_id res chain seq x y z
N MET A 1 23.35 9.15 2.06
CA MET A 1 23.09 8.29 0.89
C MET A 1 22.09 7.24 1.35
N PHE A 2 20.94 7.07 0.68
CA PHE A 2 20.00 6.01 1.09
C PHE A 2 20.63 4.65 0.74
N ALA A 3 20.62 3.71 1.68
CA ALA A 3 21.06 2.34 1.44
C ALA A 3 20.05 1.59 0.55
N PRO A 4 20.39 0.44 -0.06
CA PRO A 4 19.38 -0.42 -0.68
C PRO A 4 18.20 -0.64 0.27
N PRO A 5 16.94 -0.63 -0.21
CA PRO A 5 16.49 -0.88 -1.59
C PRO A 5 15.88 0.37 -2.26
N PHE A 6 16.23 1.57 -1.78
CA PHE A 6 15.65 2.83 -2.24
C PHE A 6 16.10 3.39 -3.62
N PRO A 7 17.12 2.89 -4.35
CA PRO A 7 17.46 3.43 -5.66
C PRO A 7 16.29 3.29 -6.65
N VAL A 8 15.98 4.38 -7.35
CA VAL A 8 15.08 4.40 -8.51
C VAL A 8 15.94 4.49 -9.77
N ASP A 9 15.48 3.94 -10.90
CA ASP A 9 16.24 3.79 -12.15
C ASP A 9 16.83 5.09 -12.76
N SER A 10 16.59 6.26 -12.16
CA SER A 10 17.29 7.51 -12.52
C SER A 10 17.66 8.38 -11.32
N LYS A 11 18.85 8.99 -11.35
CA LYS A 11 19.34 9.95 -10.33
C LYS A 11 18.40 11.15 -10.13
N ILE A 12 17.70 11.56 -11.19
CA ILE A 12 16.69 12.64 -11.15
C ILE A 12 15.47 12.19 -10.33
N SER A 13 15.01 10.96 -10.52
CA SER A 13 13.90 10.37 -9.75
C SER A 13 14.26 10.21 -8.26
N GLU A 14 15.49 9.83 -7.95
CA GLU A 14 15.98 9.72 -6.57
C GLU A 14 16.06 11.09 -5.86
N ALA A 15 16.67 12.10 -6.51
CA ALA A 15 16.79 13.43 -5.96
C ALA A 15 15.42 14.07 -5.70
N THR A 16 14.48 13.87 -6.62
CA THR A 16 13.10 14.35 -6.50
C THR A 16 12.32 13.62 -5.40
N ARG A 17 12.45 12.28 -5.30
CA ARG A 17 11.87 11.51 -4.20
C ARG A 17 12.43 11.94 -2.84
N ARG A 18 13.73 12.19 -2.73
CA ARG A 18 14.36 12.70 -1.50
C ARG A 18 13.82 14.07 -1.11
N ARG A 19 13.66 14.99 -2.06
CA ARG A 19 13.07 16.32 -1.80
C ARG A 19 11.61 16.20 -1.33
N GLY A 20 10.81 15.38 -2.01
CA GLY A 20 9.42 15.15 -1.62
C GLY A 20 9.30 14.48 -0.25
N LEU A 21 10.18 13.52 0.06
CA LEU A 21 10.23 12.87 1.37
C LEU A 21 10.57 13.86 2.48
N ARG A 22 11.61 14.67 2.28
CA ARG A 22 11.97 15.74 3.21
C ARG A 22 10.79 16.69 3.43
N ARG A 23 10.11 17.08 2.35
CA ARG A 23 8.95 17.96 2.44
C ARG A 23 7.81 17.37 3.27
N ILE A 24 7.48 16.09 3.06
CA ILE A 24 6.42 15.41 3.82
C ILE A 24 6.82 15.31 5.30
N LEU A 25 8.08 14.97 5.58
CA LEU A 25 8.57 14.85 6.95
C LEU A 25 8.61 16.21 7.66
N ASP A 26 9.03 17.28 6.98
CA ASP A 26 9.02 18.64 7.54
C ASP A 26 7.57 19.09 7.84
N TRP A 27 6.62 18.76 6.96
CA TRP A 27 5.20 19.02 7.20
C TRP A 27 4.66 18.24 8.41
N LEU A 28 4.84 16.92 8.43
CA LEU A 28 4.39 16.07 9.54
C LEU A 28 5.13 16.41 10.86
N ALA A 29 6.33 16.99 10.79
CA ALA A 29 7.08 17.44 11.96
C ALA A 29 6.39 18.59 12.72
N ASP A 30 5.53 19.35 12.06
CA ASP A 30 4.73 20.42 12.69
C ASP A 30 3.41 19.92 13.28
N GLU A 31 3.00 18.70 12.96
CA GLU A 31 1.80 18.08 13.50
C GLU A 31 2.05 17.52 14.92
N PRO A 32 1.06 17.52 15.83
CA PRO A 32 1.22 16.95 17.15
C PRO A 32 1.35 15.42 17.10
N GLY A 33 2.18 14.83 17.96
CA GLY A 33 2.33 13.38 18.06
C GLY A 33 3.72 12.90 18.46
N GLY A 34 3.78 11.75 19.13
CA GLY A 34 5.03 11.12 19.59
C GLY A 34 5.72 10.31 18.50
N THR A 35 4.97 9.82 17.52
CA THR A 35 5.46 9.04 16.37
C THR A 35 5.08 9.68 15.04
N TRP A 36 5.71 9.24 13.95
CA TRP A 36 5.30 9.65 12.59
C TRP A 36 3.87 9.21 12.25
N GLN A 37 3.42 8.08 12.80
CA GLN A 37 2.03 7.64 12.65
C GLN A 37 1.06 8.58 13.37
N ASP A 38 1.35 9.01 14.59
CA ASP A 38 0.50 9.95 15.32
C ASP A 38 0.37 11.26 14.55
N ARG A 39 1.48 11.75 14.01
CA ARG A 39 1.55 12.98 13.20
C ARG A 39 0.78 12.85 11.89
N TRP A 40 0.87 11.68 11.24
CA TRP A 40 0.04 11.37 10.06
C TRP A 40 -1.45 11.46 10.38
N LEU A 41 -1.89 10.87 11.50
CA LEU A 41 -3.29 10.93 11.91
C LEU A 41 -3.71 12.35 12.30
N ALA A 42 -2.88 13.06 13.06
CA ALA A 42 -3.13 14.43 13.51
C ALA A 42 -3.25 15.42 12.34
N SER A 43 -2.50 15.20 11.26
CA SER A 43 -2.55 16.03 10.05
C SER A 43 -3.92 16.04 9.34
N GLY A 44 -4.80 15.09 9.66
CA GLY A 44 -6.07 14.89 8.95
C GLY A 44 -5.92 14.29 7.55
N ALA A 45 -4.71 13.96 7.12
CA ALA A 45 -4.42 13.38 5.80
C ALA A 45 -5.08 12.02 5.57
N ASP A 46 -5.20 11.21 6.62
CA ASP A 46 -5.88 9.92 6.56
C ASP A 46 -7.38 10.09 6.30
N THR A 47 -8.02 11.00 7.03
CA THR A 47 -9.45 11.33 6.87
C THR A 47 -9.74 11.97 5.52
N ALA A 48 -8.84 12.84 5.04
CA ALA A 48 -8.98 13.51 3.74
C ALA A 48 -8.94 12.52 2.55
N GLY A 49 -8.36 11.34 2.73
CA GLY A 49 -8.29 10.31 1.70
C GLY A 49 -7.15 10.52 0.70
N ASN A 50 -6.93 9.50 -0.15
CA ASN A 50 -5.71 9.35 -0.95
C ASN A 50 -5.50 10.34 -2.10
N THR A 51 -6.50 11.18 -2.38
CA THR A 51 -6.40 12.29 -3.33
C THR A 51 -6.20 13.61 -2.60
N ALA A 52 -7.11 13.95 -1.67
CA ALA A 52 -7.21 15.30 -1.11
C ALA A 52 -6.13 15.63 -0.06
N TRP A 53 -5.47 14.63 0.54
CA TRP A 53 -4.39 14.88 1.50
C TRP A 53 -3.26 15.77 0.97
N ARG A 54 -3.01 15.75 -0.36
CA ARG A 54 -1.94 16.56 -0.97
C ARG A 54 -2.23 18.05 -0.84
N THR A 55 -3.50 18.45 -0.82
CA THR A 55 -3.90 19.84 -0.62
C THR A 55 -3.43 20.34 0.74
N LEU A 56 -3.54 19.53 1.79
CA LEU A 56 -3.08 19.88 3.14
C LEU A 56 -1.57 20.16 3.18
N ALA A 57 -0.76 19.29 2.56
CA ALA A 57 0.69 19.48 2.48
C ALA A 57 1.10 20.73 1.66
N VAL A 58 0.32 21.07 0.62
CA VAL A 58 0.53 22.27 -0.19
C VAL A 58 0.13 23.53 0.56
N GLU A 59 -0.98 23.51 1.29
CA GLU A 59 -1.43 24.62 2.13
C GLU A 59 -0.43 24.92 3.25
N TRP A 60 0.07 23.90 3.94
CA TRP A 60 1.17 24.05 4.90
C TRP A 60 2.41 24.70 4.27
N THR A 61 2.79 24.23 3.08
CA THR A 61 3.93 24.77 2.35
C THR A 61 3.77 26.27 2.04
N ARG A 62 2.57 26.67 1.58
CA ARG A 62 2.23 28.07 1.30
C ARG A 62 2.26 28.90 2.57
N ALA A 63 1.70 28.39 3.67
CA ALA A 63 1.68 29.07 4.97
C ALA A 63 3.10 29.33 5.53
N LYS A 64 4.06 28.45 5.24
CA LYS A 64 5.47 28.62 5.62
C LYS A 64 6.27 29.54 4.69
N GLY A 65 5.65 30.08 3.63
CA GLY A 65 6.35 30.88 2.62
C GLY A 65 7.38 30.08 1.82
N ILE A 66 7.30 28.75 1.82
CA ILE A 66 8.24 27.89 1.10
C ILE A 66 7.76 27.80 -0.35
N GLY A 67 8.61 28.19 -1.31
CA GLY A 67 8.29 28.06 -2.73
C GLY A 67 7.87 26.62 -3.10
N PHE A 68 6.76 26.51 -3.84
CA PHE A 68 6.23 25.25 -4.34
C PHE A 68 5.92 25.39 -5.82
N ALA A 69 6.78 24.81 -6.66
CA ALA A 69 6.45 24.64 -8.07
C ALA A 69 5.29 23.64 -8.17
N GLU A 70 4.28 23.95 -8.97
CA GLU A 70 3.07 23.13 -9.11
C GLU A 70 3.39 21.67 -9.51
N GLU A 71 4.43 21.46 -10.32
CA GLU A 71 4.97 20.16 -10.70
C GLU A 71 5.45 19.30 -9.52
N SER A 72 5.84 19.93 -8.40
CA SER A 72 6.29 19.24 -7.18
C SER A 72 5.17 18.41 -6.53
N TYR A 73 3.91 18.74 -6.83
CA TYR A 73 2.71 18.02 -6.39
C TYR A 73 2.73 16.54 -6.80
N LEU A 74 3.20 16.24 -8.01
CA LEU A 74 3.21 14.88 -8.56
C LEU A 74 4.21 13.97 -7.82
N HIS A 75 5.22 14.56 -7.18
CA HIS A 75 6.28 13.84 -6.49
C HIS A 75 5.96 13.49 -5.03
N LEU A 76 4.95 14.13 -4.45
CA LEU A 76 4.49 13.83 -3.09
C LEU A 76 3.97 12.38 -2.97
N GLY A 77 3.26 11.89 -3.99
CA GLY A 77 2.71 10.53 -3.96
C GLY A 77 3.77 9.42 -3.87
N GLY A 78 4.84 9.53 -4.67
CA GLY A 78 5.94 8.56 -4.63
C GLY A 78 6.77 8.65 -3.33
N SER A 79 6.85 9.84 -2.75
CA SER A 79 7.54 10.07 -1.49
C SER A 79 6.74 9.51 -0.31
N LEU A 80 5.43 9.75 -0.26
CA LEU A 80 4.53 9.17 0.75
C LEU A 80 4.55 7.64 0.68
N ARG A 81 4.53 7.05 -0.52
CA ARG A 81 4.67 5.59 -0.68
C ARG A 81 5.93 5.04 -0.04
N THR A 82 7.04 5.79 -0.01
CA THR A 82 8.28 5.34 0.63
C THR A 82 8.09 5.21 2.14
N LEU A 83 7.36 6.15 2.76
CA LEU A 83 7.01 6.09 4.18
C LEU A 83 6.06 4.92 4.48
N ILE A 84 5.07 4.69 3.60
CA ILE A 84 4.15 3.55 3.71
C ILE A 84 4.93 2.24 3.59
N CYS A 85 5.74 2.06 2.55
CA CYS A 85 6.50 0.81 2.36
C CYS A 85 7.56 0.60 3.45
N GLY A 86 8.12 1.68 4.01
CA GLY A 86 9.09 1.61 5.12
C GLY A 86 8.49 1.44 6.52
N ASP A 87 7.17 1.37 6.66
CA ASP A 87 6.44 1.21 7.94
C ASP A 87 6.52 2.38 8.89
N VAL A 88 6.81 3.55 8.33
CA VAL A 88 6.87 4.80 9.08
C VAL A 88 5.47 5.35 9.33
N ILE A 89 4.58 5.16 8.35
CA ILE A 89 3.16 5.49 8.45
C ILE A 89 2.32 4.34 7.86
N ARG A 90 1.10 4.20 8.35
CA ARG A 90 0.10 3.21 7.98
C ARG A 90 -1.23 3.92 7.75
N PRO A 91 -1.53 4.28 6.49
CA PRO A 91 -2.83 4.84 6.17
C PRO A 91 -3.93 3.80 6.39
N SER A 92 -5.13 4.25 6.71
CA SER A 92 -6.27 3.35 6.89
C SER A 92 -6.67 2.63 5.60
N LEU A 93 -7.42 1.52 5.74
CA LEU A 93 -7.97 0.81 4.59
C LEU A 93 -8.92 1.68 3.77
N SER A 94 -9.66 2.61 4.38
CA SER A 94 -10.52 3.54 3.66
C SER A 94 -9.70 4.46 2.74
N TRP A 95 -8.57 4.95 3.24
CA TRP A 95 -7.59 5.75 2.48
C TRP A 95 -6.95 4.93 1.35
N LEU A 96 -6.43 3.73 1.66
CA LEU A 96 -5.71 2.88 0.70
C LEU A 96 -6.60 2.36 -0.44
N THR A 97 -7.86 2.09 -0.14
CA THR A 97 -8.86 1.66 -1.12
C THR A 97 -9.57 2.83 -1.80
N GLY A 98 -9.21 4.07 -1.50
CA GLY A 98 -9.80 5.28 -2.09
C GLY A 98 -9.70 5.33 -3.63
N PRO A 99 -10.39 6.28 -4.27
CA PRO A 99 -10.60 6.30 -5.73
C PRO A 99 -9.30 6.37 -6.55
N ALA A 100 -8.21 6.92 -5.99
CA ALA A 100 -6.90 6.87 -6.62
C ALA A 100 -6.08 5.68 -6.11
N THR A 101 -5.87 4.64 -6.93
CA THR A 101 -4.99 3.54 -6.53
C THR A 101 -3.60 4.08 -6.19
N VAL A 102 -3.01 3.60 -5.09
CA VAL A 102 -1.60 3.84 -4.76
C VAL A 102 -0.75 3.09 -5.80
N ARG A 103 -0.62 3.68 -6.99
CA ARG A 103 0.06 3.07 -8.14
C ARG A 103 1.45 2.61 -7.71
N TRP A 104 1.80 1.37 -8.06
CA TRP A 104 3.07 0.72 -7.73
C TRP A 104 3.23 0.25 -6.28
N LEU A 105 2.17 0.27 -5.44
CA LEU A 105 2.28 -0.17 -4.04
C LEU A 105 2.82 -1.60 -3.92
N ALA A 106 2.28 -2.55 -4.68
CA ALA A 106 2.74 -3.94 -4.63
C ALA A 106 4.21 -4.10 -5.03
N SER A 107 4.64 -3.45 -6.12
CA SER A 107 6.04 -3.48 -6.56
C SER A 107 6.98 -2.79 -5.57
N ASP A 108 6.55 -1.68 -4.96
CA ASP A 108 7.36 -0.99 -3.95
C ASP A 108 7.41 -1.80 -2.64
N MET A 109 6.34 -2.49 -2.23
CA MET A 109 6.33 -3.41 -1.08
C MET A 109 7.25 -4.61 -1.29
N ALA A 110 7.19 -5.23 -2.48
CA ALA A 110 8.09 -6.31 -2.87
C ALA A 110 9.56 -5.88 -2.81
N ARG A 111 9.87 -4.63 -3.20
CA ARG A 111 11.24 -4.15 -3.16
C ARG A 111 11.70 -3.69 -1.78
N LEU A 112 10.84 -2.98 -1.05
CA LEU A 112 11.22 -2.19 0.12
C LEU A 112 10.91 -2.86 1.45
N ARG A 113 9.91 -3.75 1.50
CA ARG A 113 9.44 -4.33 2.75
C ARG A 113 9.64 -5.82 2.85
N ASP A 114 9.16 -6.59 1.87
CA ASP A 114 9.20 -8.06 1.95
C ASP A 114 9.55 -8.71 0.60
N PRO A 115 10.80 -8.60 0.14
CA PRO A 115 11.23 -9.24 -1.11
C PRO A 115 11.02 -10.75 -1.12
N SER A 116 11.29 -11.43 -0.01
CA SER A 116 11.09 -12.87 0.15
C SER A 116 9.63 -13.27 0.02
N GLY A 117 8.74 -12.63 0.76
CA GLY A 117 7.32 -12.96 0.74
C GLY A 117 6.69 -12.73 -0.63
N PHE A 118 7.06 -11.65 -1.32
CA PHE A 118 6.58 -11.42 -2.69
C PHE A 118 7.17 -12.41 -3.70
N ALA A 119 8.42 -12.85 -3.55
CA ALA A 119 8.99 -13.90 -4.40
C ALA A 119 8.27 -15.26 -4.21
N GLU A 120 7.88 -15.61 -2.98
CA GLU A 120 7.09 -16.81 -2.71
C GLU A 120 5.67 -16.73 -3.31
N LEU A 121 5.01 -15.58 -3.19
CA LEU A 121 3.71 -15.33 -3.83
C LEU A 121 3.80 -15.46 -5.35
N ASP A 122 4.84 -14.90 -5.96
CA ASP A 122 5.07 -14.99 -7.40
C ASP A 122 5.29 -16.45 -7.84
N ALA A 123 6.10 -17.22 -7.11
CA ALA A 123 6.32 -18.63 -7.41
C ALA A 123 5.01 -19.45 -7.38
N LEU A 124 4.11 -19.17 -6.44
CA LEU A 124 2.80 -19.84 -6.37
C LEU A 124 1.86 -19.43 -7.51
N ILE A 125 1.84 -18.14 -7.88
CA ILE A 125 1.05 -17.64 -9.02
C ILE A 125 1.51 -18.32 -10.31
N GLU A 126 2.83 -18.41 -10.53
CA GLU A 126 3.40 -19.08 -11.69
C GLU A 126 3.08 -20.58 -11.67
N ALA A 127 3.27 -21.29 -10.55
CA ALA A 127 2.94 -22.72 -10.45
C ALA A 127 1.47 -23.01 -10.76
N GLY A 128 0.54 -22.18 -10.28
CA GLY A 128 -0.89 -22.29 -10.58
C GLY A 128 -1.23 -22.03 -12.05
N ALA A 129 -0.47 -21.16 -12.74
CA ALA A 129 -0.67 -20.87 -14.16
C ALA A 129 -0.32 -22.05 -15.09
N HIS A 130 0.56 -22.95 -14.65
CA HIS A 130 1.00 -24.14 -15.40
C HIS A 130 0.09 -25.37 -15.20
N GLY A 131 -0.82 -25.34 -14.20
CA GLY A 131 -1.57 -26.51 -13.74
C GLY A 131 -3.00 -26.69 -14.29
N SER A 132 -3.62 -25.71 -14.96
CA SER A 132 -5.02 -25.83 -15.37
C SER A 132 -5.33 -25.33 -16.79
N ALA A 133 -5.72 -26.26 -17.67
CA ALA A 133 -6.42 -26.00 -18.92
C ALA A 133 -7.94 -25.68 -18.71
N ALA A 134 -8.39 -25.60 -17.46
CA ALA A 134 -9.76 -25.32 -17.08
C ALA A 134 -9.80 -24.30 -15.92
N SER A 135 -9.74 -23.01 -16.25
CA SER A 135 -10.04 -21.94 -15.29
C SER A 135 -10.48 -20.69 -16.05
N THR A 136 -11.75 -20.67 -16.44
CA THR A 136 -12.44 -19.46 -16.88
C THR A 136 -12.41 -18.47 -15.72
N GLU A 137 -11.72 -17.35 -15.92
CA GLU A 137 -11.34 -16.28 -14.97
C GLU A 137 -10.03 -16.49 -14.19
N ARG A 138 -8.91 -16.32 -14.90
CA ARG A 138 -7.61 -15.98 -14.33
C ARG A 138 -7.72 -14.62 -13.63
N PHE A 139 -7.44 -14.54 -12.33
CA PHE A 139 -7.25 -13.24 -11.69
C PHE A 139 -6.03 -12.54 -12.29
N THR A 140 -6.08 -11.21 -12.39
CA THR A 140 -4.87 -10.50 -12.78
C THR A 140 -3.88 -10.57 -11.60
N ARG A 141 -2.67 -11.08 -11.84
CA ARG A 141 -1.54 -11.08 -10.89
C ARG A 141 -1.46 -9.77 -10.11
N MET A 142 -1.63 -8.66 -10.83
CA MET A 142 -1.65 -7.30 -10.29
C MET A 142 -2.70 -7.09 -9.20
N GLU A 143 -3.94 -7.57 -9.39
CA GLU A 143 -5.03 -7.39 -8.42
C GLU A 143 -4.75 -8.12 -7.11
N VAL A 144 -4.29 -9.38 -7.18
CA VAL A 144 -3.96 -10.18 -5.99
C VAL A 144 -2.83 -9.56 -5.19
N LEU A 145 -1.71 -9.24 -5.85
CA LEU A 145 -0.56 -8.63 -5.19
C LEU A 145 -0.90 -7.24 -4.63
N SER A 146 -1.78 -6.48 -5.30
CA SER A 146 -2.22 -5.17 -4.81
C SER A 146 -3.06 -5.25 -3.53
N ARG A 147 -3.88 -6.30 -3.38
CA ARG A 147 -4.66 -6.51 -2.15
C ARG A 147 -3.77 -6.91 -0.98
N ILE A 148 -2.83 -7.82 -1.20
CA ILE A 148 -1.83 -8.21 -0.19
C ILE A 148 -1.03 -6.98 0.26
N ALA A 149 -0.53 -6.19 -0.70
CA ALA A 149 0.20 -4.96 -0.40
C ALA A 149 -0.65 -3.91 0.34
N THR A 150 -1.95 -3.85 0.05
CA THR A 150 -2.91 -2.99 0.79
C THR A 150 -3.04 -3.42 2.25
N VAL A 151 -3.16 -4.73 2.50
CA VAL A 151 -3.21 -5.25 3.89
C VAL A 151 -1.92 -4.92 4.63
N MET A 152 -0.77 -5.21 4.03
CA MET A 152 0.54 -4.90 4.62
C MET A 152 0.70 -3.41 4.93
N ALA A 153 0.24 -2.53 4.02
CA ALA A 153 0.30 -1.08 4.21
C ALA A 153 -0.56 -0.60 5.39
N ALA A 154 -1.72 -1.21 5.62
CA ALA A 154 -2.63 -0.85 6.70
C ALA A 154 -2.22 -1.44 8.05
N LYS A 155 -1.76 -2.69 8.05
CA LYS A 155 -1.56 -3.48 9.28
C LYS A 155 -0.11 -3.50 9.76
N GLY A 156 0.84 -3.24 8.87
CA GLY A 156 2.26 -3.42 9.14
C GLY A 156 2.71 -4.85 8.81
N GLY A 157 4.00 -5.12 9.02
CA GLY A 157 4.57 -6.46 8.81
C GLY A 157 4.75 -6.87 7.35
N GLY A 158 5.22 -8.10 7.16
CA GLY A 158 5.40 -8.79 5.89
C GLY A 158 4.19 -9.62 5.47
N VAL A 159 4.33 -10.36 4.37
CA VAL A 159 3.30 -11.27 3.85
C VAL A 159 2.90 -12.33 4.88
N ARG A 160 3.88 -12.82 5.65
CA ARG A 160 3.69 -13.87 6.67
C ARG A 160 2.98 -13.38 7.94
N ASP A 161 2.89 -12.07 8.15
CA ASP A 161 2.21 -11.49 9.32
C ASP A 161 0.71 -11.25 9.07
N ILE A 162 0.25 -11.41 7.83
CA ILE A 162 -1.14 -11.19 7.45
C ILE A 162 -2.04 -12.24 8.11
N THR A 163 -3.14 -11.81 8.72
CA THR A 163 -4.14 -12.72 9.27
C THR A 163 -5.35 -12.87 8.36
N ALA A 164 -6.13 -13.94 8.59
CA ALA A 164 -7.42 -14.10 7.94
C ALA A 164 -8.37 -12.93 8.26
N GLY A 165 -8.32 -12.41 9.51
CA GLY A 165 -9.11 -11.25 9.93
C GLY A 165 -8.83 -10.00 9.11
N ASP A 166 -7.56 -9.72 8.81
CA ASP A 166 -7.16 -8.57 7.99
C ASP A 166 -7.71 -8.68 6.55
N CYS A 167 -7.73 -9.90 6.02
CA CYS A 167 -8.29 -10.16 4.70
C CYS A 167 -9.81 -9.92 4.68
N LEU A 168 -10.52 -10.37 5.72
CA LEU A 168 -11.96 -10.13 5.87
C LEU A 168 -12.28 -8.65 6.01
N GLU A 169 -11.49 -7.91 6.78
CA GLU A 169 -11.66 -6.45 6.93
C GLU A 169 -11.51 -5.74 5.58
N LEU A 170 -10.48 -6.07 4.79
CA LEU A 170 -10.32 -5.52 3.44
C LEU A 170 -11.50 -5.87 2.53
N LEU A 171 -12.00 -7.11 2.60
CA LEU A 171 -13.16 -7.54 1.81
C LEU A 171 -14.42 -6.74 2.18
N THR A 172 -14.65 -6.46 3.46
CA THR A 172 -15.75 -5.60 3.92
C THR A 172 -15.65 -4.23 3.27
N PHE A 173 -14.49 -3.56 3.35
CA PHE A 173 -14.28 -2.25 2.71
C PHE A 173 -14.50 -2.26 1.20
N ILE A 174 -14.04 -3.30 0.51
CA ILE A 174 -14.25 -3.43 -0.93
C ILE A 174 -15.74 -3.62 -1.23
N SER A 175 -16.43 -4.46 -0.45
CA SER A 175 -17.86 -4.76 -0.64
C SER A 175 -18.72 -3.51 -0.49
N GLU A 176 -18.44 -2.67 0.51
CA GLU A 176 -19.17 -1.41 0.75
C GLU A 176 -19.04 -0.47 -0.45
N LYS A 177 -17.85 -0.37 -1.07
CA LYS A 177 -17.63 0.50 -2.23
C LYS A 177 -18.33 0.05 -3.50
N VAL A 178 -18.68 -1.23 -3.60
CA VAL A 178 -19.37 -1.80 -4.77
C VAL A 178 -20.82 -2.16 -4.47
N ASN A 179 -21.41 -1.54 -3.43
CA ASN A 179 -22.79 -1.78 -2.99
C ASN A 179 -23.09 -3.26 -2.72
N GLY A 180 -22.19 -3.94 -1.99
CA GLY A 180 -22.31 -5.34 -1.58
C GLY A 180 -21.97 -6.37 -2.65
N ARG A 181 -21.63 -5.96 -3.88
CA ARG A 181 -21.29 -6.89 -4.98
C ARG A 181 -19.81 -7.25 -5.01
N LEU A 182 -19.36 -8.12 -4.10
CA LEU A 182 -18.04 -8.73 -4.26
C LEU A 182 -18.03 -9.60 -5.52
N ARG A 183 -17.02 -9.42 -6.36
CA ARG A 183 -16.79 -10.33 -7.50
C ARG A 183 -16.29 -11.67 -6.95
N ARG A 184 -16.53 -12.76 -7.65
CA ARG A 184 -15.99 -14.08 -7.26
C ARG A 184 -14.46 -14.05 -7.10
N ASN A 185 -13.78 -13.17 -7.85
CA ASN A 185 -12.33 -12.93 -7.80
C ASN A 185 -11.85 -12.09 -6.60
N SER A 186 -12.76 -11.59 -5.78
CA SER A 186 -12.45 -10.84 -4.56
C SER A 186 -11.61 -11.66 -3.58
N LEU A 187 -11.76 -12.99 -3.59
CA LEU A 187 -11.13 -13.93 -2.64
C LEU A 187 -9.77 -14.50 -3.08
N ASN A 188 -9.31 -14.21 -4.30
CA ASN A 188 -8.13 -14.90 -4.84
C ASN A 188 -6.84 -14.61 -4.05
N PHE A 189 -6.72 -13.42 -3.46
CA PHE A 189 -5.57 -13.10 -2.60
C PHE A 189 -5.60 -13.87 -1.27
N TYR A 190 -6.79 -14.09 -0.71
CA TYR A 190 -6.98 -14.89 0.50
C TYR A 190 -6.60 -16.36 0.23
N GLN A 191 -7.06 -16.91 -0.90
CA GLN A 191 -6.72 -18.28 -1.30
C GLN A 191 -5.22 -18.45 -1.55
N LEU A 192 -4.56 -17.46 -2.14
CA LEU A 192 -3.11 -17.48 -2.35
C LEU A 192 -2.36 -17.49 -1.01
N LEU A 193 -2.75 -16.63 -0.06
CA LEU A 193 -2.15 -16.59 1.29
C LEU A 193 -2.39 -17.91 2.06
N HIS A 194 -3.58 -18.51 1.91
CA HIS A 194 -3.88 -19.83 2.48
C HIS A 194 -2.99 -20.92 1.88
N THR A 195 -2.85 -20.94 0.55
CA THR A 195 -1.98 -21.89 -0.17
C THR A 195 -0.51 -21.73 0.21
N LEU A 196 -0.06 -20.49 0.47
CA LEU A 196 1.28 -20.19 0.98
C LEU A 196 1.50 -20.68 2.43
N GLY A 197 0.44 -21.09 3.13
CA GLY A 197 0.49 -21.51 4.52
C GLY A 197 0.67 -20.34 5.49
N VAL A 198 0.19 -19.14 5.13
CA VAL A 198 0.20 -17.98 6.04
C VAL A 198 -0.76 -18.20 7.21
N PHE A 199 -1.89 -18.86 6.97
CA PHE A 199 -2.88 -19.13 7.99
C PHE A 199 -2.70 -20.52 8.61
N PRO A 200 -3.00 -20.70 9.91
CA PRO A 200 -3.07 -22.02 10.51
C PRO A 200 -4.04 -22.95 9.77
N LEU A 201 -3.76 -24.25 9.78
CA LEU A 201 -4.53 -25.27 9.04
C LEU A 201 -6.02 -25.33 9.41
N TYR A 202 -6.41 -24.82 10.58
CA TYR A 202 -7.82 -24.78 11.02
C TYR A 202 -8.62 -23.64 10.37
N VAL A 203 -7.96 -22.68 9.72
CA VAL A 203 -8.61 -21.59 8.98
C VAL A 203 -9.08 -22.11 7.63
N SER A 204 -10.35 -21.90 7.29
CA SER A 204 -10.95 -22.32 6.02
C SER A 204 -10.27 -21.63 4.82
N ALA A 205 -10.02 -22.36 3.74
CA ALA A 205 -9.55 -21.81 2.46
C ALA A 205 -10.61 -20.96 1.73
N THR A 206 -11.85 -20.97 2.21
CA THR A 206 -12.99 -20.21 1.68
C THR A 206 -13.63 -19.34 2.74
N VAL A 207 -13.96 -18.11 2.37
CA VAL A 207 -14.77 -17.18 3.17
C VAL A 207 -16.23 -17.39 2.78
N ARG A 208 -17.11 -17.66 3.76
CA ARG A 208 -18.56 -17.80 3.55
C ARG A 208 -19.28 -16.48 3.78
#